data_AF-A0A6I2FZ63-F1
#
_entry.id   AF-A0A6I2FZ63-F1
#
_cell.length_a   1.000
_cell.length_b   1.000
_cell.length_c   1.000
_cell.angle_alpha   90.00
_cell.angle_beta   90.00
_cell.angle_gamma   90.00
#
_symmetry.space_group_name_H-M   'P 1'
#
loop_
_entity.id
_entity.type
_entity.pdbx_description
1 polymer ?
#
loop_
_entity_poly.entity_id
_entity_poly.type
_entity_poly.pdbx_seq_one_letter_code
_entity_poly.pdbx_strand_id
1 'polypeptide(L)' 'MTPPRRIRHIHIEFGTLALDYQASAQQVQNVADELAQGFPELIVTVDDDVRPDMPPLPCAELWD' A
#
# COMPACT_ATOMS: atom_id res chain seq x y z
N MET A 1 -7.73 8.18 22.08
CA MET A 1 -8.11 6.90 21.45
C MET A 1 -7.77 7.02 19.98
N THR A 2 -6.63 6.48 19.56
CA THR A 2 -6.25 6.45 18.13
C THR A 2 -7.34 5.67 17.39
N PRO A 3 -7.90 6.19 16.29
CA PRO A 3 -8.89 5.44 15.52
C PRO A 3 -8.30 4.06 15.16
N PRO A 4 -9.13 3.00 15.13
CA PRO A 4 -8.65 1.68 14.74
C PRO A 4 -7.96 1.79 13.38
N ARG A 5 -6.71 1.34 13.30
CA ARG A 5 -5.94 1.32 12.05
C ARG A 5 -6.70 0.47 11.04
N ARG A 6 -7.41 1.13 10.12
CA ARG A 6 -8.07 0.44 9.02
C ARG A 6 -6.99 -0.09 8.10
N ILE A 7 -6.93 -1.41 7.97
CA ILE A 7 -6.01 -2.04 7.01
C ILE A 7 -6.60 -1.87 5.61
N ARG A 8 -5.74 -1.54 4.67
CA ARG A 8 -6.05 -1.36 3.25
C ARG A 8 -5.07 -2.15 2.42
N HIS A 9 -5.52 -2.46 1.21
CA HIS A 9 -4.72 -3.08 0.18
C HIS A 9 -4.10 -1.99 -0.69
N ILE A 10 -2.83 -2.18 -1.05
CA ILE A 10 -2.15 -1.44 -2.09
C ILE A 10 -1.67 -2.40 -3.16
N HIS A 11 -2.09 -2.12 -4.37
CA HIS A 11 -1.66 -2.80 -5.59
C HIS A 11 -0.71 -1.89 -6.35
N ILE A 12 0.46 -2.42 -6.74
CA ILE A 12 1.48 -1.68 -7.48
C ILE A 12 1.81 -2.46 -8.75
N GLU A 13 1.66 -1.82 -9.89
CA GLU A 13 1.98 -2.40 -11.20
C GLU A 13 3.09 -1.62 -11.91
N PHE A 14 3.99 -2.38 -12.56
CA PHE A 14 5.02 -1.87 -13.45
C PHE A 14 5.24 -2.82 -14.62
N GLY A 15 4.59 -2.53 -15.76
CA GLY A 15 4.64 -3.39 -16.93
C GLY A 15 4.02 -4.76 -16.69
N THR A 16 4.84 -5.77 -16.42
CA THR A 16 4.38 -7.15 -16.09
C THR A 16 4.52 -7.49 -14.61
N LEU A 17 5.15 -6.61 -13.83
CA LEU A 17 5.27 -6.77 -12.39
C LEU A 17 4.00 -6.29 -11.72
N ALA A 18 3.42 -7.12 -10.86
CA ALA A 18 2.30 -6.77 -10.00
C ALA A 18 2.66 -7.18 -8.56
N LEU A 19 2.45 -6.28 -7.61
CA LEU A 19 2.72 -6.47 -6.19
C LEU A 19 1.48 -6.07 -5.39
N ASP A 20 1.03 -6.98 -4.52
CA ASP A 20 -0.09 -6.76 -3.60
C ASP A 20 0.45 -6.71 -2.16
N TYR A 21 0.14 -5.65 -1.43
CA TYR A 21 0.48 -5.53 0.00
C TYR A 21 -0.68 -5.00 0.82
N GLN A 22 -0.66 -5.29 2.12
CA GLN A 22 -1.58 -4.69 3.08
C GLN A 22 -0.86 -3.84 4.14
N ALA A 23 -1.43 -2.69 4.48
CA ALA A 23 -0.94 -1.84 5.57
C ALA A 23 -2.05 -0.94 6.09
N SER A 24 -1.77 -0.11 7.11
CA SER A 24 -2.76 0.86 7.56
C SER A 24 -3.10 1.85 6.44
N ALA A 25 -4.32 2.39 6.45
CA ALA A 25 -4.80 3.34 5.44
C ALA A 25 -3.86 4.55 5.29
N GLN A 26 -3.25 5.01 6.38
CA GLN A 26 -2.30 6.11 6.35
C GLN A 26 -0.99 5.72 5.66
N GLN A 27 -0.44 4.55 5.99
CA GLN A 27 0.78 4.05 5.36
C GLN A 27 0.59 3.78 3.88
N VAL A 28 -0.50 3.11 3.51
CA VAL A 28 -0.86 2.85 2.12
C VAL A 28 -0.97 4.15 1.33
N GLN A 29 -1.64 5.17 1.88
CA GLN A 29 -1.75 6.46 1.19
C GLN A 29 -0.39 7.14 1.03
N ASN A 30 0.42 7.21 2.09
CA ASN A 30 1.74 7.83 2.03
C ASN A 30 2.64 7.15 0.98
N VAL A 31 2.66 5.82 0.95
CA VAL A 31 3.44 5.05 -0.02
C VAL A 31 2.91 5.28 -1.43
N ALA A 32 1.59 5.30 -1.62
CA ALA A 32 1.00 5.58 -2.93
C ALA A 32 1.38 6.97 -3.44
N ASP A 33 1.34 7.99 -2.59
CA ASP A 33 1.70 9.37 -2.94
C ASP A 33 3.18 9.47 -3.34
N GLU A 34 4.08 8.88 -2.54
CA GLU A 34 5.53 8.86 -2.82
C GLU A 34 5.86 8.11 -4.12
N LEU A 35 5.22 6.96 -4.36
CA LEU A 35 5.42 6.19 -5.59
C LEU A 35 4.88 6.93 -6.82
N ALA A 36 3.70 7.54 -6.72
CA ALA A 36 3.12 8.32 -7.80
C ALA A 36 3.96 9.57 -8.13
N GLN A 37 4.61 10.18 -7.12
CA GLN A 37 5.49 11.33 -7.32
C GLN A 37 6.86 10.93 -7.89
N GLY A 38 7.44 9.83 -7.39
CA GLY A 38 8.79 9.40 -7.77
C GLY A 38 8.86 8.63 -9.08
N PHE A 39 7.80 7.89 -9.43
CA PHE A 39 7.78 6.95 -10.55
C PHE A 39 6.44 7.02 -11.30
N PRO A 40 6.26 7.98 -12.22
CA PRO A 40 5.02 8.17 -12.96
C PRO A 40 4.65 6.97 -13.86
N GLU A 41 5.58 6.06 -14.13
CA GLU A 41 5.36 4.78 -14.81
C GLU A 41 4.67 3.71 -13.94
N LEU A 42 4.61 3.89 -12.62
CA LEU A 42 3.93 2.95 -11.72
C LEU A 42 2.44 3.25 -11.69
N ILE A 43 1.64 2.20 -11.82
CA ILE A 43 0.21 2.28 -11.54
C ILE A 43 0.01 1.80 -10.11
N VAL A 44 -0.44 2.71 -9.24
CA VAL A 44 -0.69 2.40 -7.83
C VAL A 44 -2.19 2.51 -7.56
N THR A 45 -2.78 1.43 -7.07
CA THR A 45 -4.19 1.36 -6.71
C THR A 45 -4.34 1.06 -5.22
N VAL A 46 -5.26 1.74 -4.55
CA VAL A 46 -5.57 1.55 -3.14
C VAL A 46 -7.04 1.20 -3.00
N ASP A 47 -7.32 0.09 -2.34
CA ASP A 47 -8.67 -0.38 -2.09
C ASP A 47 -8.82 -1.05 -0.72
N ASP A 48 -10.04 -1.45 -0.39
CA ASP A 48 -10.39 -2.11 0.87
C ASP A 48 -10.49 -3.66 0.70
N ASP A 49 -10.06 -4.24 -0.45
CA ASP A 49 -10.05 -5.69 -0.73
C ASP A 49 -8.84 -6.39 -0.10
N VAL A 50 -8.82 -6.38 1.23
CA VAL A 50 -7.75 -6.97 2.03
C VAL A 50 -7.96 -8.48 2.14
N ARG A 51 -7.01 -9.26 1.63
CA ARG A 51 -7.01 -10.73 1.71
C ARG A 51 -6.10 -11.23 2.85
N PRO A 52 -6.48 -12.29 3.58
CA PRO A 52 -5.72 -12.78 4.74
C PRO A 52 -4.34 -13.37 4.40
N ASP A 53 -4.09 -13.74 3.15
CA ASP A 53 -2.83 -14.26 2.63
C ASP A 53 -1.89 -13.18 2.09
N MET A 54 -2.35 -11.91 2.07
CA MET A 54 -1.60 -10.80 1.50
C MET A 54 -0.46 -10.37 2.43
N PRO A 55 0.77 -10.22 1.92
CA PRO A 55 1.89 -9.83 2.75
C PRO A 55 1.73 -8.40 3.26
N PRO A 56 2.20 -8.09 4.48
CA PRO A 56 2.24 -6.71 4.94
C PRO A 56 3.22 -5.89 4.11
N LEU A 57 2.98 -4.58 4.04
CA LEU A 57 3.86 -3.66 3.32
C LEU A 57 5.30 -3.75 3.88
N PRO A 58 6.33 -3.86 3.03
CA PRO A 58 7.70 -3.99 3.48
C PRO A 58 8.09 -2.79 4.35
N CYS A 59 8.80 -3.05 5.45
CA CYS A 59 9.19 -2.00 6.38
C CYS A 59 8.02 -1.23 7.02
N ALA A 60 6.77 -1.74 7.02
CA ALA A 60 5.64 -1.05 7.64
C ALA A 60 5.91 -0.58 9.09
N GLU A 61 6.67 -1.35 9.87
CA GLU A 61 7.08 -0.96 11.23
C GLU A 61 8.02 0.26 11.29
N LEU A 62 8.71 0.60 10.21
CA LEU A 62 9.55 1.80 10.10
C LEU A 62 8.75 3.05 9.74
N TRP A 63 7.51 2.88 9.26
CA TRP A 63 6.62 3.95 8.78
C TRP A 63 5.47 4.20 9.77
N ASP A 64 5.72 3.93 11.05
CA ASP A 64 4.72 3.94 12.13
C ASP A 64 4.81 5.14 13.08
#